data_AF-R7YVC7-F1
#
_entry.id   AF-R7YVC7-F1
#
_cell.length_a   1.000
_cell.length_b   1.000
_cell.length_c   1.000
_cell.angle_alpha   90.00
_cell.angle_beta   90.00
_cell.angle_gamma   90.00
#
_symmetry.space_group_name_H-M   'P 1'
#
loop_
_entity.id
_entity.type
_entity.pdbx_description
1 polymer ?
#
loop_
_entity_poly.entity_id
_entity_poly.type
_entity_poly.pdbx_seq_one_letter_code
_entity_poly.pdbx_strand_id
1 'polypeptide(L)'
;MGVPFEALLPYAIMLGMFGFTGAALSKIRHMQNGGKRARHSIDQWDRQSTALPLPSLLPAQRFHLTTAFPLRSPPHKYRAQPRSTDTTLTNTVMDRDRRLTGFLRGQTDRVDAPPGFELNNPWRVETRIL
;
A
#
# COMPACT_ATOMS: atom_id res chain seq x y z
N MET A 1 30.44 -23.49 -39.42
CA MET A 1 31.30 -22.57 -38.64
C MET A 1 30.83 -22.60 -37.20
N GLY A 2 31.73 -22.84 -36.24
CA GLY A 2 31.37 -22.89 -34.81
C GLY A 2 31.00 -21.51 -34.28
N VAL A 3 30.18 -21.46 -33.23
CA VAL A 3 29.81 -20.19 -32.56
C VAL A 3 31.01 -19.72 -31.71
N PRO A 4 31.47 -18.46 -31.84
CA PRO A 4 32.55 -17.91 -31.03
C PRO A 4 32.02 -17.63 -29.60
N PHE A 5 32.34 -18.50 -28.64
CA PHE A 5 31.82 -18.46 -27.28
C PHE A 5 32.33 -17.26 -26.47
N GLU A 6 33.45 -16.68 -26.86
CA GLU A 6 34.05 -15.49 -26.27
C GLU A 6 33.12 -14.28 -26.36
N ALA A 7 32.33 -14.20 -27.45
CA ALA A 7 31.30 -13.18 -27.61
C ALA A 7 30.09 -13.38 -26.68
N LEU A 8 29.90 -14.59 -26.13
CA LEU A 8 28.81 -14.92 -25.22
C LEU A 8 29.16 -14.75 -23.74
N LEU A 9 30.45 -14.75 -23.40
CA LEU A 9 30.92 -14.52 -22.02
C LEU A 9 30.32 -13.29 -21.34
N PRO A 10 30.27 -12.09 -21.96
CA PRO A 10 29.67 -10.92 -21.31
C PRO A 10 28.17 -11.12 -21.04
N TYR A 11 27.44 -11.73 -21.97
CA TYR A 11 26.02 -12.01 -21.80
C TYR A 11 25.76 -13.08 -20.73
N ALA A 12 26.63 -14.10 -20.65
CA ALA A 12 26.55 -15.13 -19.61
C ALA A 12 26.77 -14.52 -18.21
N ILE A 13 27.73 -13.62 -18.07
CA ILE A 13 27.96 -12.88 -16.82
C ILE A 13 26.75 -12.02 -16.49
N MET A 14 26.19 -11.27 -17.46
CA MET A 14 24.99 -10.47 -17.24
C MET A 14 23.81 -11.33 -16.78
N LEU A 15 23.51 -12.43 -17.49
CA LEU A 15 22.44 -13.35 -17.12
C LEU A 15 22.68 -13.96 -15.73
N GLY A 16 23.92 -14.33 -15.41
CA GLY A 16 24.29 -14.84 -14.09
C GLY A 16 24.05 -13.83 -12.98
N MET A 17 24.50 -12.59 -13.15
CA MET A 17 24.33 -11.53 -12.15
C MET A 17 22.85 -11.15 -11.96
N PHE A 18 22.09 -10.99 -13.05
CA PHE A 18 20.65 -10.70 -12.97
C PHE A 18 19.87 -11.86 -12.38
N GLY A 19 20.17 -13.10 -12.77
CA GLY A 19 19.55 -14.31 -12.24
C GLY A 19 19.82 -14.47 -10.74
N PHE A 20 21.08 -14.35 -10.32
CA PHE A 20 21.47 -14.44 -8.92
C PHE A 20 20.81 -13.34 -8.08
N THR A 21 20.87 -12.08 -8.53
CA THR A 21 20.26 -10.95 -7.81
C THR A 21 18.75 -11.13 -7.68
N GLY A 22 18.08 -11.55 -8.75
CA GLY A 22 16.63 -11.81 -8.74
C GLY A 22 16.25 -12.93 -7.77
N ALA A 23 16.97 -14.05 -7.78
CA ALA A 23 16.74 -15.17 -6.88
C ALA A 23 17.00 -14.80 -5.41
N ALA A 24 18.12 -14.10 -5.15
CA ALA A 24 18.48 -13.64 -3.81
C ALA A 24 17.42 -12.70 -3.22
N LEU A 25 17.01 -11.66 -3.96
CA LEU A 25 15.97 -10.72 -3.53
C LEU A 25 14.62 -11.40 -3.34
N SER A 26 14.26 -12.34 -4.21
CA SER A 26 13.03 -13.13 -4.09
C SER A 26 13.03 -13.94 -2.78
N LYS A 27 14.14 -14.61 -2.47
CA LYS A 27 14.27 -15.40 -1.23
C LYS A 27 14.21 -14.54 0.02
N ILE A 28 14.91 -13.39 0.04
CA ILE A 28 14.86 -12.44 1.16
C ILE A 28 13.43 -11.96 1.38
N ARG A 29 12.74 -11.53 0.32
CA ARG A 29 11.35 -11.07 0.41
C ARG A 29 10.40 -12.18 0.88
N HIS A 30 10.65 -13.43 0.48
CA HIS A 30 9.87 -14.57 0.94
C HIS A 30 10.05 -14.81 2.45
N MET A 31 11.29 -14.71 2.95
CA MET A 31 11.58 -14.83 4.39
C MET A 31 10.97 -13.66 5.19
N GLN A 32 11.09 -12.44 4.70
CA GLN A 32 10.48 -11.24 5.32
C GLN A 32 8.95 -11.33 5.39
N ASN A 33 8.31 -12.04 4.46
CA ASN A 33 6.87 -12.26 4.44
C ASN A 33 6.41 -13.47 5.26
N GLY A 34 7.28 -14.05 6.10
CA GLY A 34 6.96 -15.23 6.91
C GLY A 34 6.72 -16.48 6.08
N GLY A 35 7.46 -16.65 4.97
CA GLY A 35 7.30 -17.78 4.07
C GLY A 35 6.06 -17.71 3.18
N LYS A 36 5.38 -16.54 3.12
CA LYS A 36 4.26 -16.31 2.21
C LYS A 36 4.71 -15.56 0.95
N ARG A 37 3.94 -15.68 -0.13
CA ARG A 37 4.16 -14.89 -1.35
C ARG A 37 3.90 -13.41 -1.06
N ALA A 38 4.65 -12.53 -1.72
CA ALA A 38 4.41 -11.09 -1.61
C ALA A 38 3.09 -10.73 -2.29
N ARG A 39 2.28 -9.89 -1.64
CA ARG A 39 1.05 -9.36 -2.25
C ARG A 39 1.42 -8.24 -3.24
N HIS A 40 0.75 -8.23 -4.39
CA HIS A 40 0.83 -7.17 -5.39
C HIS A 40 -0.53 -6.48 -5.52
N SER A 41 -0.58 -5.32 -6.16
CA SER A 41 -1.83 -4.60 -6.45
C SER A 41 -2.72 -4.32 -5.23
N ILE A 42 -2.10 -4.14 -4.06
CA ILE A 42 -2.78 -3.95 -2.78
C ILE A 42 -3.58 -2.64 -2.86
N ASP A 43 -4.90 -2.68 -2.70
CA ASP A 43 -5.79 -1.52 -2.87
C ASP A 43 -6.09 -0.82 -1.53
N GLN A 44 -7.05 0.12 -1.48
CA GLN A 44 -7.44 0.77 -0.22
C GLN A 44 -8.12 -0.18 0.77
N TRP A 45 -8.82 -1.20 0.27
CA TRP A 45 -9.46 -2.21 1.12
C TRP A 45 -8.41 -3.13 1.74
N ASP A 46 -7.30 -3.38 1.06
CA ASP A 46 -6.14 -4.06 1.61
C ASP A 46 -5.18 -3.10 2.36
N ARG A 47 -5.22 -1.77 2.10
CA ARG A 47 -4.46 -0.68 2.77
C ARG A 47 -5.34 0.46 3.36
N GLN A 48 -5.78 0.41 4.62
CA GLN A 48 -6.42 1.58 5.32
C GLN A 48 -5.44 2.75 5.41
N SER A 49 -5.51 3.64 4.43
CA SER A 49 -5.54 5.07 4.72
C SER A 49 -6.97 5.53 4.54
N THR A 50 -7.75 5.52 5.62
CA THR A 50 -9.04 6.21 5.65
C THR A 50 -8.77 7.70 5.59
N ALA A 51 -8.92 8.30 4.41
CA ALA A 51 -9.60 9.57 4.32
C ALA A 51 -10.94 9.22 3.68
N LEU A 52 -12.00 9.18 4.47
CA LEU A 52 -13.36 9.08 3.91
C LEU A 52 -13.53 10.28 2.95
N PRO A 53 -13.77 10.08 1.64
CA PRO A 53 -14.57 11.08 0.96
C PRO A 53 -15.97 10.92 1.56
N LEU A 54 -16.34 11.85 2.44
CA LEU A 54 -17.67 11.94 3.05
C LEU A 54 -18.75 11.57 2.01
N PRO A 55 -19.69 10.66 2.33
CA PRO A 55 -20.81 10.39 1.43
C PRO A 55 -21.68 11.64 1.36
N SER A 56 -21.53 12.44 0.30
CA SER A 56 -22.45 13.53 -0.02
C SER A 56 -23.73 12.94 -0.63
N LEU A 57 -24.60 12.38 0.23
CA LEU A 57 -26.00 12.10 -0.07
C LEU A 57 -26.83 12.97 0.90
N LEU A 58 -27.04 14.25 0.58
CA LEU A 58 -28.28 14.86 0.03
C LEU A 58 -29.39 15.10 1.10
N PRO A 59 -30.37 16.02 0.95
CA PRO A 59 -30.58 17.14 0.01
C PRO A 59 -31.03 18.47 0.69
N ALA A 60 -31.41 19.45 -0.12
CA ALA A 60 -32.38 20.52 0.17
C ALA A 60 -31.93 21.80 0.91
N GLN A 61 -32.00 22.89 0.14
CA GLN A 61 -32.46 24.22 0.53
C GLN A 61 -31.54 25.09 1.40
N ARG A 62 -30.87 26.05 0.75
CA ARG A 62 -31.26 27.47 0.87
C ARG A 62 -30.71 28.28 -0.31
N PHE A 63 -31.65 28.70 -1.14
CA PHE A 63 -31.53 29.78 -2.10
C PHE A 63 -30.82 30.97 -1.47
N HIS A 64 -29.75 31.47 -2.09
CA HIS A 64 -29.53 32.90 -2.33
C HIS A 64 -28.66 33.06 -3.57
N LEU A 65 -29.32 33.50 -4.64
CA LEU A 65 -28.74 33.98 -5.89
C LEU A 65 -27.80 35.15 -5.61
N THR A 66 -26.62 35.22 -6.25
CA THR A 66 -26.01 36.47 -6.78
C THR A 66 -24.56 36.27 -7.28
N THR A 67 -24.34 36.84 -8.47
CA THR A 67 -23.14 37.13 -9.29
C THR A 67 -22.24 36.02 -9.85
N ALA A 68 -21.93 36.22 -11.14
CA ALA A 68 -21.14 35.41 -12.03
C ALA A 68 -19.63 35.53 -11.77
N PHE A 69 -18.89 34.42 -11.90
CA PHE A 69 -17.44 34.44 -12.18
C PHE A 69 -17.05 33.12 -12.90
N PRO A 70 -16.05 33.14 -13.82
CA PRO A 70 -16.06 32.38 -15.06
C PRO A 70 -15.48 30.96 -14.95
N LEU A 71 -15.78 30.15 -15.97
CA LEU A 71 -15.18 28.83 -16.24
C LEU A 71 -13.65 28.87 -16.10
N ARG A 72 -13.14 28.41 -14.96
CA ARG A 72 -11.77 27.95 -14.83
C ARG A 72 -11.80 26.43 -14.77
N SER A 73 -11.38 25.80 -15.86
CA SER A 73 -11.10 24.37 -15.92
C SER A 73 -10.31 23.95 -14.66
N PRO A 74 -10.72 22.87 -13.96
CA PRO A 74 -9.97 22.42 -12.79
C PRO A 74 -8.53 22.11 -13.23
N PRO A 75 -7.50 22.69 -12.59
CA PRO A 75 -6.14 22.32 -12.91
C PRO A 75 -5.94 20.86 -12.52
N HIS A 76 -5.52 20.04 -13.48
CA HIS A 76 -4.90 18.73 -13.27
C HIS A 76 -3.83 18.84 -12.17
N LYS A 77 -4.22 18.60 -10.93
CA LYS A 77 -3.32 18.48 -9.79
C LYS A 77 -3.81 17.34 -8.92
N TYR A 78 -3.71 16.13 -9.46
CA TYR A 78 -3.27 15.01 -8.63
C TYR A 78 -1.82 15.29 -8.22
N ARG A 79 -1.66 16.25 -7.31
CA ARG A 79 -0.40 16.56 -6.66
C ARG A 79 -0.03 15.31 -5.90
N ALA A 80 1.04 14.65 -6.33
CA ALA A 80 1.59 13.50 -5.64
C ALA A 80 1.67 13.82 -4.15
N GLN A 81 0.91 13.09 -3.33
CA GLN A 81 1.03 13.17 -1.89
C GLN A 81 2.48 12.87 -1.52
N PRO A 82 3.12 13.66 -0.64
CA PRO A 82 4.50 13.44 -0.26
C PRO A 82 4.62 12.01 0.28
N ARG A 83 5.56 11.26 -0.29
CA ARG A 83 5.90 9.90 0.14
C ARG A 83 6.30 9.97 1.62
N SER A 84 5.40 9.58 2.51
CA SER A 84 5.73 9.48 3.93
C SER A 84 6.88 8.47 4.07
N THR A 85 8.00 8.95 4.58
CA THR A 85 9.21 8.16 4.83
C THR A 85 9.17 7.45 6.18
N ASP A 86 7.98 7.18 6.72
CA ASP A 86 7.85 6.46 7.98
C ASP A 86 7.25 5.06 7.77
N THR A 87 7.99 4.06 8.22
CA THR A 87 7.93 2.67 7.75
C THR A 87 6.93 1.84 8.56
N THR A 88 5.73 2.37 8.80
CA THR A 88 4.64 1.61 9.43
C THR A 88 3.28 1.96 8.81
N LEU A 89 3.24 1.78 7.49
CA LEU A 89 2.05 1.78 6.64
C LEU A 89 1.04 0.75 7.16
N THR A 90 0.08 1.24 7.92
CA THR A 90 -0.94 0.42 8.53
C THR A 90 -2.10 0.27 7.51
N ASN A 91 -2.35 -0.96 7.10
CA ASN A 91 -3.19 -1.44 6.02
C ASN A 91 -4.50 -2.16 6.50
N THR A 92 -5.67 -1.52 6.57
CA THR A 92 -7.09 -2.05 6.70
C THR A 92 -7.22 -3.48 7.19
N VAL A 93 -6.99 -4.44 6.29
CA VAL A 93 -7.13 -5.88 6.53
C VAL A 93 -5.82 -6.44 7.07
N MET A 94 -4.67 -6.08 6.50
CA MET A 94 -3.37 -6.56 6.99
C MET A 94 -3.01 -6.06 8.40
N ASP A 95 -3.44 -4.87 8.81
CA ASP A 95 -3.28 -4.38 10.19
C ASP A 95 -4.23 -5.01 11.15
N ARG A 96 -5.48 -5.17 10.71
CA ARG A 96 -6.46 -5.91 11.47
C ARG A 96 -5.89 -7.30 11.75
N ASP A 97 -5.38 -7.99 10.73
CA ASP A 97 -4.73 -9.29 10.84
C ASP A 97 -3.50 -9.23 11.77
N ARG A 98 -2.68 -8.19 11.67
CA ARG A 98 -1.55 -7.96 12.59
C ARG A 98 -2.01 -7.75 14.04
N ARG A 99 -3.12 -7.05 14.27
CA ARG A 99 -3.69 -6.86 15.62
C ARG A 99 -4.34 -8.13 16.17
N LEU A 100 -4.92 -8.95 15.30
CA LEU A 100 -5.51 -10.24 15.65
C LEU A 100 -4.45 -11.30 15.96
N THR A 101 -3.31 -11.27 15.28
CA THR A 101 -2.31 -12.36 15.33
C THR A 101 -0.96 -11.97 15.92
N GLY A 102 -0.69 -10.67 16.07
CA GLY A 102 0.62 -10.13 16.46
C GLY A 102 1.69 -10.20 15.37
N PHE A 103 1.41 -10.79 14.19
CA PHE A 103 2.38 -11.01 13.12
C PHE A 103 1.97 -10.30 11.82
N LEU A 104 2.94 -9.72 11.10
CA LEU A 104 2.69 -8.89 9.89
C LEU A 104 1.97 -9.63 8.74
N ARG A 105 2.01 -10.97 8.73
CA ARG A 105 1.30 -11.84 7.76
C ARG A 105 0.59 -13.00 8.44
N GLY A 106 0.30 -12.87 9.73
CA GLY A 106 -0.42 -13.89 10.48
C GLY A 106 -1.84 -14.01 9.97
N GLN A 107 -2.34 -15.23 9.85
CA GLN A 107 -3.75 -15.50 9.62
C GLN A 107 -4.23 -16.39 10.77
N THR A 108 -5.45 -16.14 11.23
CA THR A 108 -6.10 -16.92 12.28
C THR A 108 -7.52 -17.20 11.82
N ASP A 109 -7.95 -18.43 12.05
CA ASP A 109 -9.29 -18.96 11.78
C ASP A 109 -10.14 -19.13 13.05
N ARG A 110 -9.60 -18.73 14.21
CA ARG A 110 -10.32 -18.70 15.48
C ARG A 110 -11.62 -17.91 15.35
N VAL A 111 -12.71 -18.50 15.86
CA VAL A 111 -14.05 -17.90 15.88
C VAL A 111 -14.09 -16.69 16.80
N ASP A 112 -13.47 -16.81 17.98
CA ASP A 112 -13.40 -15.73 18.96
C ASP A 112 -12.07 -14.96 18.86
N ALA A 113 -12.15 -13.64 19.00
CA ALA A 113 -10.99 -12.75 18.98
C ALA A 113 -10.16 -12.90 20.27
N PRO A 114 -8.83 -12.65 20.22
CA PRO A 114 -8.00 -12.73 21.42
C PRO A 114 -8.41 -11.65 22.45
N PRO A 115 -8.31 -11.95 23.75
CA PRO A 115 -8.57 -10.97 24.80
C PRO A 115 -7.73 -9.70 24.61
N GLY A 116 -8.34 -8.53 24.82
CA GLY A 116 -7.68 -7.23 24.62
C GLY A 116 -7.69 -6.70 23.18
N PHE A 117 -8.15 -7.48 22.19
CA PHE A 117 -8.38 -6.96 20.84
C PHE A 117 -9.38 -5.79 20.82
N GLU A 118 -10.37 -5.84 21.72
CA GLU A 118 -11.38 -4.79 21.93
C GLU A 118 -10.77 -3.41 22.24
N LEU A 119 -9.61 -3.39 22.91
CA LEU A 119 -8.95 -2.17 23.37
C LEU A 119 -7.82 -1.72 22.43
N ASN A 120 -7.46 -2.53 21.44
CA ASN A 120 -6.33 -2.29 20.53
C ASN A 120 -6.78 -1.57 19.24
N ASN A 121 -7.66 -0.57 19.36
CA ASN A 121 -8.10 0.24 18.23
C ASN A 121 -7.46 1.63 18.25
N PRO A 122 -6.24 1.79 17.70
CA PRO A 122 -5.59 3.09 17.67
C PRO A 122 -6.29 4.02 16.67
N TRP A 123 -6.63 5.21 17.13
CA TRP A 123 -7.02 6.30 16.25
C TRP A 123 -5.77 7.02 15.77
N ARG A 124 -5.63 7.17 14.45
CA ARG A 124 -4.54 7.98 13.89
C ARG A 124 -4.84 9.44 14.15
N VAL A 125 -3.88 10.13 14.73
CA VAL A 125 -3.91 11.59 14.85
C VAL A 125 -3.04 12.14 13.73
N GLU A 126 -3.61 13.03 12.93
CA GLU A 126 -2.86 13.76 11.90
C GLU A 126 -2.51 15.16 12.39
N THR A 127 -1.39 15.68 11.92
CA THR A 127 -1.02 17.07 12.15
C THR A 127 -1.98 17.98 11.39
N ARG A 128 -2.43 19.06 12.04
CA ARG A 128 -3.30 20.07 11.40
C ARG A 128 -2.64 20.57 10.10
N ILE A 129 -3.34 20.40 8.99
CA ILE A 129 -2.95 20.95 7.70
C ILE A 129 -3.36 22.43 7.70
N LEU A 130 -2.37 23.33 7.69
CA LEU A 130 -2.55 24.79 7.60
C LEU A 130 -2.30 25.27 6.17
#